data_AF-A0ABD2RIJ0-F1
#
_entry.id   AF-A0ABD2RIJ0-F1
#
_cell.length_a   1.000
_cell.length_b   1.000
_cell.length_c   1.000
_cell.angle_alpha   90.00
_cell.angle_beta   90.00
_cell.angle_gamma   90.00
#
_symmetry.space_group_name_H-M   'P 1'
#
loop_
_entity.id
_entity.type
_entity.pdbx_description
1 polymer ?
#
loop_
_entity_poly.entity_id
_entity_poly.type
_entity_poly.pdbx_seq_one_letter_code
_entity_poly.pdbx_strand_id
1 'polypeptide(L)'
;MGSEKLMKINIKESTLVKPSKPTPTKRIWSSNLDLIVGRIHLLTVYFYKPNGSSNFFDNKVMKEALSNVLVSFYPMAGRLARDEQGRIEVNCNGEGVLFVEAESDSCIDDFGDFTPCLELRKLIPSVETSGDISTFPLVIFQVRFLRY
;
A
#
# COMPACT_ATOMS: atom_id res chain seq x y z
N MET A 1 2.49 16.54 29.78
CA MET A 1 1.23 16.19 29.10
C MET A 1 1.15 17.06 27.86
N GLY A 2 1.79 16.63 26.78
CA GLY A 2 1.83 17.38 25.52
C GLY A 2 0.50 17.21 24.80
N SER A 3 -0.10 18.30 24.36
CA SER A 3 -1.29 18.27 23.51
C SER A 3 -1.02 17.41 22.28
N GLU A 4 -1.80 16.35 22.06
CA GLU A 4 -1.82 15.61 20.79
C GLU A 4 -2.20 16.57 19.67
N LYS A 5 -1.21 17.03 18.90
CA LYS A 5 -1.47 17.79 17.70
C LYS A 5 -2.12 16.84 16.71
N LEU A 6 -3.39 17.09 16.38
CA LEU A 6 -4.10 16.28 15.39
C LEU A 6 -3.41 16.44 14.03
N MET A 7 -2.69 15.40 13.59
CA MET A 7 -2.05 15.35 12.28
C MET A 7 -3.13 15.48 11.19
N LYS A 8 -3.09 16.56 10.41
CA LYS A 8 -4.03 16.73 9.31
C LYS A 8 -3.48 16.01 8.09
N ILE A 9 -4.27 15.08 7.57
CA ILE A 9 -3.95 14.27 6.41
C ILE A 9 -4.90 14.66 5.29
N ASN A 10 -4.35 15.12 4.17
CA ASN A 10 -5.14 15.44 2.99
C ASN A 10 -4.80 14.46 1.86
N ILE A 11 -5.75 13.58 1.51
CA ILE A 11 -5.60 12.69 0.37
C ILE A 11 -5.79 13.51 -0.90
N LYS A 12 -4.80 13.45 -1.80
CA LYS A 12 -4.79 14.18 -3.07
C LYS A 12 -5.34 13.33 -4.19
N GLU A 13 -4.90 12.07 -4.26
CA GLU A 13 -5.32 11.12 -5.29
C GLU A 13 -5.25 9.69 -4.75
N SER A 14 -6.16 8.85 -5.23
CA SER A 14 -6.13 7.40 -5.05
C SER A 14 -6.26 6.74 -6.42
N THR A 15 -5.26 5.95 -6.82
CA THR A 15 -5.19 5.32 -8.14
C THR A 15 -5.00 3.82 -8.00
N LEU A 16 -5.76 3.01 -8.76
CA LEU A 16 -5.44 1.59 -8.94
C LEU A 16 -4.40 1.44 -10.05
N VAL A 17 -3.15 1.15 -9.66
CA VAL A 17 -2.05 0.93 -10.59
C VAL A 17 -2.07 -0.53 -11.04
N LYS A 18 -2.34 -0.72 -12.33
CA LYS A 18 -2.39 -2.04 -12.98
C LYS A 18 -1.03 -2.42 -13.58
N PRO A 19 -0.77 -3.71 -13.84
CA PRO A 19 0.41 -4.13 -14.60
C PRO A 19 0.47 -3.43 -15.97
N SER A 20 1.66 -3.03 -16.42
CA SER A 20 1.83 -2.28 -17.68
C SER A 20 1.64 -3.14 -18.94
N LYS A 21 1.61 -4.47 -18.77
CA LYS A 21 1.42 -5.46 -19.83
C LYS A 21 0.46 -6.56 -19.36
N PRO A 22 -0.17 -7.31 -20.27
CA PRO A 22 -0.94 -8.48 -19.90
C PRO A 22 -0.12 -9.46 -19.05
N THR A 23 -0.72 -9.96 -17.98
CA THR A 23 -0.13 -10.93 -17.05
C THR A 23 -0.92 -12.24 -17.06
N PRO A 24 -0.32 -13.37 -16.63
CA PRO A 24 -1.07 -14.62 -16.53
C PRO A 24 -2.30 -14.51 -15.63
N THR A 25 -3.47 -14.77 -16.21
CA THR A 25 -4.72 -14.87 -15.46
C THR A 25 -4.87 -16.28 -14.91
N LYS A 26 -4.63 -16.45 -13.62
CA LYS A 26 -4.73 -17.75 -12.94
C LYS A 26 -4.99 -17.60 -11.44
N ARG A 27 -5.31 -18.71 -10.80
CA ARG A 27 -5.35 -18.83 -9.35
C ARG A 27 -4.02 -19.38 -8.84
N ILE A 28 -3.50 -18.81 -7.76
CA ILE A 28 -2.31 -19.32 -7.07
C ILE A 28 -2.77 -19.90 -5.74
N TRP A 29 -2.59 -21.20 -5.60
CA TRP A 29 -2.92 -21.94 -4.40
C TRP A 29 -2.00 -21.50 -3.25
N SER A 30 -2.59 -21.14 -2.11
CA SER A 30 -1.83 -20.77 -0.92
C SER A 30 -1.32 -22.02 -0.22
N SER A 31 -0.06 -22.05 0.19
CA SER A 31 0.49 -23.14 1.01
C SER A 31 -0.08 -23.12 2.44
N ASN A 32 0.11 -24.21 3.19
CA ASN A 32 -0.31 -24.22 4.59
C ASN A 32 0.43 -23.16 5.43
N LEU A 33 1.66 -22.80 5.06
CA LEU A 33 2.41 -21.74 5.74
C LEU A 33 1.78 -20.36 5.48
N ASP A 34 1.33 -20.11 4.25
CA ASP A 34 0.66 -18.85 3.89
C ASP A 34 -0.65 -18.66 4.67
N LEU A 35 -1.36 -19.75 4.99
CA LEU A 35 -2.60 -19.70 5.76
C LEU A 35 -2.41 -19.45 7.26
N ILE A 36 -1.19 -19.66 7.80
CA ILE A 36 -0.89 -19.48 9.22
C ILE A 36 -0.70 -18.00 9.57
N VAL A 37 -0.17 -17.19 8.65
CA VAL A 37 0.25 -15.78 8.90
C VAL A 37 -0.93 -14.84 9.20
N GLY A 38 -2.18 -15.31 9.07
CA GLY A 38 -3.38 -14.51 9.35
C GLY A 38 -3.69 -13.53 8.22
N ARG A 39 -4.94 -13.07 8.16
CA ARG A 39 -5.42 -12.16 7.10
C ARG A 39 -5.13 -10.71 7.49
N ILE A 40 -3.87 -10.33 7.43
CA ILE A 40 -3.43 -8.98 7.78
C ILE A 40 -2.57 -8.38 6.66
N HIS A 41 -2.67 -7.06 6.49
CA HIS A 41 -1.64 -6.32 5.75
C HIS A 41 -0.44 -6.10 6.66
N LEU A 42 0.74 -6.46 6.19
CA LEU A 42 1.99 -6.10 6.85
C LEU A 42 2.25 -4.61 6.63
N LEU A 43 2.35 -3.87 7.73
CA LEU A 43 2.45 -2.42 7.69
C LEU A 43 3.90 -1.99 7.84
N THR A 44 4.42 -1.25 6.86
CA THR A 44 5.78 -0.71 6.86
C THR A 44 5.75 0.76 6.47
N VAL A 45 6.59 1.57 7.10
CA VAL A 45 6.72 3.01 6.85
C VAL A 45 8.18 3.31 6.61
N TYR A 46 8.47 4.07 5.56
CA TYR A 46 9.81 4.49 5.19
C TYR A 46 9.86 6.01 5.10
N PHE A 47 10.91 6.60 5.68
CA PHE A 47 11.13 8.04 5.67
C PHE A 47 12.34 8.39 4.81
N TYR A 48 12.17 9.41 3.98
CA TYR A 48 13.22 9.89 3.07
C TYR A 48 13.33 11.41 3.19
N LYS A 49 14.55 11.91 3.36
CA LYS A 49 14.82 13.34 3.30
C LYS A 49 14.91 13.80 1.84
N PRO A 50 14.42 15.01 1.50
CA PRO A 50 14.61 15.58 0.16
C PRO A 50 16.09 15.57 -0.23
N ASN A 51 16.38 15.13 -1.46
CA ASN A 51 17.74 15.05 -1.97
C ASN A 51 18.13 16.22 -2.89
N GLY A 52 17.29 17.26 -2.96
CA GLY A 52 17.48 18.41 -3.85
C GLY A 52 17.07 18.18 -5.31
N SER A 53 16.64 16.97 -5.68
CA SER A 53 16.14 16.69 -7.04
C SER A 53 14.75 17.26 -7.26
N SER A 54 14.49 17.78 -8.47
CA SER A 54 13.17 18.29 -8.87
C SER A 54 12.11 17.19 -9.02
N ASN A 55 12.52 15.92 -9.13
CA ASN A 55 11.64 14.77 -9.25
C ASN A 55 11.61 13.89 -7.98
N PHE A 56 12.00 14.44 -6.83
CA PHE A 56 11.99 13.70 -5.57
C PHE A 56 10.58 13.18 -5.26
N PHE A 57 10.42 11.84 -5.29
CA PHE A 57 9.10 11.18 -5.18
C PHE A 57 8.07 11.67 -6.20
N ASP A 58 8.48 11.88 -7.46
CA ASP A 58 7.53 12.14 -8.54
C ASP A 58 6.53 10.99 -8.70
N ASN A 59 5.24 11.29 -8.47
CA ASN A 59 4.20 10.26 -8.41
C ASN A 59 3.98 9.57 -9.76
N LYS A 60 4.19 10.27 -10.89
CA LYS A 60 4.06 9.66 -12.22
C LYS A 60 5.15 8.64 -12.45
N VAL A 61 6.39 8.97 -12.13
CA VAL A 61 7.54 8.04 -12.23
C VAL A 61 7.32 6.84 -11.30
N MET A 62 6.84 7.06 -10.09
CA MET A 62 6.57 5.97 -9.14
C MET A 62 5.45 5.04 -9.62
N LYS A 63 4.31 5.59 -10.09
CA LYS A 63 3.21 4.80 -10.64
C LYS A 63 3.64 4.01 -11.88
N GLU A 64 4.45 4.59 -12.75
CA GLU A 64 4.99 3.92 -13.94
C GLU A 64 5.93 2.77 -13.57
N ALA A 65 6.88 3.01 -12.66
CA ALA A 65 7.77 1.97 -12.16
C ALA A 65 7.00 0.83 -11.48
N LEU A 66 5.98 1.17 -10.69
CA LEU A 66 5.09 0.21 -10.05
C LEU A 66 4.30 -0.62 -11.08
N SER A 67 3.73 0.04 -12.10
CA SER A 67 3.03 -0.65 -13.19
C SER A 67 3.94 -1.64 -13.93
N ASN A 68 5.21 -1.27 -14.15
CA ASN A 68 6.20 -2.13 -14.80
C ASN A 68 6.61 -3.32 -13.93
N VAL A 69 6.89 -3.13 -12.64
CA VAL A 69 7.30 -4.24 -11.76
C VAL A 69 6.17 -5.24 -11.51
N LEU A 70 4.91 -4.78 -11.54
CA LEU A 70 3.73 -5.64 -11.41
C LEU A 70 3.57 -6.64 -12.57
N VAL A 71 4.29 -6.48 -13.69
CA VAL A 71 4.31 -7.53 -14.72
C VAL A 71 4.99 -8.79 -14.20
N SER A 72 6.14 -8.64 -13.53
CA SER A 72 6.88 -9.76 -12.93
C SER A 72 6.26 -10.23 -11.61
N PHE A 73 5.71 -9.29 -10.83
CA PHE A 73 5.04 -9.54 -9.55
C PHE A 73 3.51 -9.52 -9.66
N TYR A 74 2.99 -10.05 -10.77
CA TYR A 74 1.56 -10.03 -11.10
C TYR A 74 0.60 -10.55 -10.01
N PRO A 75 0.96 -11.49 -9.11
CA PRO A 75 0.06 -11.88 -8.03
C PRO A 75 -0.31 -10.71 -7.12
N MET A 76 0.60 -9.74 -6.94
CA MET A 76 0.38 -8.56 -6.10
C MET A 76 -0.73 -7.65 -6.63
N ALA A 77 -0.97 -7.66 -7.94
CA ALA A 77 -2.08 -6.94 -8.58
C ALA A 77 -3.41 -7.71 -8.55
N GLY A 78 -3.45 -8.88 -7.90
CA GLY A 78 -4.63 -9.71 -7.78
C GLY A 78 -5.54 -9.34 -6.60
N ARG A 79 -6.41 -10.29 -6.26
CA ARG A 79 -7.28 -10.27 -5.07
C ARG A 79 -7.21 -11.60 -4.36
N LEU A 80 -7.53 -11.64 -3.07
CA LEU A 80 -7.79 -12.91 -2.42
C LEU A 80 -9.11 -13.48 -2.95
N ALA A 81 -9.17 -14.80 -3.00
CA ALA A 81 -10.38 -15.52 -3.33
C ALA A 81 -10.43 -16.83 -2.56
N ARG A 82 -11.47 -17.63 -2.84
CA ARG A 82 -11.64 -18.97 -2.30
C ARG A 82 -11.78 -19.97 -3.44
N ASP A 83 -11.17 -21.14 -3.26
CA ASP A 83 -11.46 -22.30 -4.08
C ASP A 83 -12.81 -22.93 -3.70
N GLU A 84 -13.20 -24.00 -4.39
CA GLU A 84 -14.45 -24.72 -4.15
C GLU A 84 -14.54 -25.33 -2.74
N GLN A 85 -13.40 -25.58 -2.09
CA GLN A 85 -13.30 -26.11 -0.73
C GLN A 85 -13.18 -24.98 0.31
N GLY A 86 -13.27 -23.72 -0.11
CA GLY A 86 -13.22 -22.54 0.75
C GLY A 86 -11.81 -22.12 1.17
N ARG A 87 -10.76 -22.76 0.66
CA ARG A 87 -9.36 -22.44 0.93
C ARG A 87 -9.01 -21.10 0.29
N ILE A 88 -8.26 -20.27 1.01
CA ILE A 88 -7.79 -18.99 0.47
C ILE A 88 -6.75 -19.21 -0.62
N GLU A 89 -6.89 -18.47 -1.71
CA GLU A 89 -5.99 -18.44 -2.86
C GLU A 89 -5.85 -17.01 -3.40
N VAL A 90 -4.86 -16.78 -4.25
CA VAL A 90 -4.71 -15.50 -4.94
C VAL A 90 -5.30 -15.60 -6.34
N ASN A 91 -6.32 -14.80 -6.61
CA ASN A 91 -6.86 -14.57 -7.94
C ASN A 91 -6.01 -13.53 -8.68
N CYS A 92 -5.16 -13.97 -9.59
CA CYS A 92 -4.34 -13.10 -10.42
C CYS A 92 -5.20 -12.52 -11.55
N ASN A 93 -6.04 -11.53 -11.25
CA ASN A 93 -6.96 -10.88 -12.19
C ASN A 93 -6.47 -9.52 -12.71
N GLY A 94 -5.29 -9.06 -12.28
CA GLY A 94 -4.68 -7.83 -12.76
C GLY A 94 -5.46 -6.56 -12.40
N GLU A 95 -6.33 -6.59 -11.39
CA GLU A 95 -7.10 -5.41 -10.95
C GLU A 95 -6.21 -4.26 -10.46
N GLY A 96 -4.99 -4.57 -10.04
CA GLY A 96 -3.98 -3.59 -9.64
C GLY A 96 -3.86 -3.42 -8.13
N VAL A 97 -2.92 -2.57 -7.76
CA VAL A 97 -2.61 -2.19 -6.37
C VAL A 97 -3.09 -0.77 -6.12
N LEU A 98 -3.45 -0.44 -4.88
CA LEU A 98 -3.85 0.92 -4.54
C LEU A 98 -2.61 1.79 -4.30
N PHE A 99 -2.51 2.92 -5.00
CA PHE A 99 -1.50 3.94 -4.78
C PHE A 99 -2.19 5.24 -4.34
N VAL A 100 -1.87 5.69 -3.12
CA VAL A 100 -2.47 6.87 -2.50
C VAL A 100 -1.42 7.98 -2.40
N GLU A 101 -1.80 9.17 -2.84
CA GLU A 101 -1.02 10.39 -2.67
C GLU A 101 -1.64 11.22 -1.56
N ALA A 102 -0.81 11.66 -0.61
CA ALA A 102 -1.27 12.46 0.51
C ALA A 102 -0.30 13.58 0.84
N GLU A 103 -0.83 14.63 1.45
CA GLU A 103 -0.07 15.72 2.06
C GLU A 103 -0.39 15.76 3.56
N SER A 104 0.55 16.26 4.36
CA SER A 104 0.31 16.58 5.76
C SER A 104 1.02 17.85 6.18
N ASP A 105 0.49 18.49 7.22
CA ASP A 105 1.09 19.64 7.89
C ASP A 105 2.12 19.26 8.97
N SER A 106 2.36 17.97 9.22
CA SER A 106 3.44 17.48 10.08
C SER A 106 4.81 17.58 9.42
N CYS A 107 5.83 17.79 10.24
CA CYS A 107 7.24 17.68 9.86
C CYS A 107 7.76 16.27 10.17
N ILE A 108 8.81 15.82 9.46
CA ILE A 108 9.46 14.53 9.77
C ILE A 108 10.00 14.48 11.21
N ASP A 109 10.44 15.62 11.74
CA ASP A 109 10.98 15.73 13.09
C ASP A 109 9.89 15.55 14.17
N ASP A 110 8.61 15.68 13.81
CA ASP A 110 7.48 15.41 14.72
C ASP A 110 7.39 13.91 15.10
N PHE A 111 8.06 13.01 14.36
CA PHE A 111 8.01 11.56 14.56
C PHE A 111 9.17 10.99 15.39
N GLY A 112 10.07 11.85 15.89
CA GLY A 112 11.13 11.46 16.82
C GLY A 112 12.11 10.45 16.23
N ASP A 113 12.37 9.37 16.97
CA ASP A 113 13.30 8.30 16.59
C ASP A 113 12.67 7.21 15.70
N PHE A 114 11.43 7.44 15.25
CA PHE A 114 10.64 6.50 14.45
C PHE A 114 10.29 5.17 15.15
N THR A 115 10.37 5.12 16.49
CA THR A 115 9.89 3.97 17.26
C THR A 115 8.40 3.75 17.00
N PRO A 116 7.95 2.53 16.60
CA PRO A 116 6.55 2.25 16.31
C PRO A 116 5.60 2.69 17.42
N CYS A 117 4.72 3.64 17.10
CA CYS A 117 3.74 4.21 18.04
C CYS A 117 2.39 4.47 17.34
N LEU A 118 1.37 4.85 18.11
CA LEU A 118 0.03 5.15 17.58
C LEU A 118 0.05 6.33 16.58
N GLU A 119 0.95 7.30 16.75
CA GLU A 119 1.10 8.42 15.82
C GLU A 119 1.64 7.95 14.46
N LEU A 120 2.65 7.08 14.44
CA LEU A 120 3.17 6.51 13.19
C LEU A 120 2.12 5.64 12.47
N ARG A 121 1.16 5.04 13.21
CA ARG A 121 0.06 4.32 12.56
C ARG A 121 -0.84 5.23 11.72
N LYS A 122 -0.95 6.51 12.06
CA LYS A 122 -1.71 7.50 11.27
C LYS A 122 -1.06 7.75 9.90
N LEU A 123 0.22 7.41 9.72
CA LEU A 123 0.90 7.49 8.43
C LEU A 123 0.47 6.38 7.46
N ILE A 124 -0.17 5.32 7.95
CA ILE A 124 -0.60 4.21 7.13
C ILE A 124 -2.01 4.52 6.60
N PRO A 125 -2.27 4.32 5.30
CA PRO A 125 -3.61 4.52 4.74
C PRO A 125 -4.63 3.61 5.44
N SER A 126 -5.72 4.20 5.93
CA SER A 126 -6.89 3.44 6.36
C SER A 126 -7.62 2.91 5.14
N VAL A 127 -7.49 1.63 4.86
CA VAL A 127 -8.28 0.95 3.82
C VAL A 127 -9.38 0.15 4.49
N GLU A 128 -10.61 0.34 4.05
CA GLU A 128 -11.74 -0.46 4.53
C GLU A 128 -11.58 -1.91 4.03
N THR A 129 -11.13 -2.78 4.92
CA THR A 129 -11.01 -4.22 4.68
C THR A 129 -12.16 -5.00 5.32
N SER A 130 -13.29 -4.35 5.59
CA SER A 130 -14.47 -4.95 6.24
C SER A 130 -15.35 -5.75 5.28
N GLY A 131 -15.15 -5.58 3.97
CA GLY A 131 -15.86 -6.32 2.92
C GLY A 131 -15.36 -7.75 2.71
N ASP A 132 -15.85 -8.39 1.64
CA ASP A 132 -15.32 -9.68 1.21
C ASP A 132 -13.83 -9.56 0.85
N ILE A 133 -13.07 -10.63 1.06
CA ILE A 133 -11.63 -10.67 0.82
C ILE A 133 -11.23 -10.38 -0.64
N SER A 134 -12.18 -10.51 -1.57
CA SER A 134 -11.98 -10.20 -2.98
C SER A 134 -12.12 -8.71 -3.32
N THR A 135 -12.63 -7.88 -2.42
CA THR A 135 -12.96 -6.48 -2.74
C THR A 135 -11.81 -5.51 -2.54
N PHE A 136 -10.81 -5.87 -1.73
CA PHE A 136 -9.71 -4.97 -1.39
C PHE A 136 -8.35 -5.43 -1.97
N PRO A 137 -7.45 -4.50 -2.31
CA PRO A 137 -6.13 -4.83 -2.85
C PRO A 137 -5.24 -5.59 -1.85
N LEU A 138 -4.40 -6.48 -2.38
CA LEU A 138 -3.37 -7.17 -1.60
C LEU A 138 -2.27 -6.21 -1.14
N VAL A 139 -1.96 -5.22 -1.97
CA VAL A 139 -0.89 -4.24 -1.73
C VAL A 139 -1.45 -2.83 -1.85
N ILE A 140 -1.09 -2.00 -0.87
CA ILE A 140 -1.46 -0.60 -0.78
C ILE A 140 -0.17 0.19 -0.56
N PHE A 141 0.09 1.17 -1.43
CA PHE A 141 1.17 2.14 -1.30
C PHE A 141 0.57 3.49 -0.94
N GLN A 142 1.22 4.22 -0.06
CA GLN A 142 0.94 5.62 0.15
C GLN A 142 2.23 6.42 0.14
N VAL A 143 2.27 7.46 -0.69
CA VAL A 143 3.31 8.49 -0.66
C VAL A 143 2.72 9.71 0.05
N ARG A 144 3.41 10.17 1.08
CA ARG A 144 2.98 11.31 1.89
C ARG A 144 4.05 12.39 1.89
N PHE A 145 3.69 13.56 1.39
CA PHE A 145 4.54 14.75 1.48
C PHE A 145 4.33 15.43 2.83
N LEU A 146 5.39 15.47 3.62
CA LEU A 146 5.46 16.15 4.90
C LEU A 146 5.95 17.60 4.69
N ARG A 147 5.64 18.49 5.63
CA ARG A 147 6.27 19.81 5.66
C ARG A 147 7.74 19.68 6.05
N TYR A 148 8.53 20.60 5.53
CA TYR A 148 9.89 20.85 6.03
C TYR A 148 9.79 21.80 7.21
#